data_AF-A0A536KR33-F1
#
_entry.id   AF-A0A536KR33-F1
#
_cell.length_a   1.000
_cell.length_b   1.000
_cell.length_c   1.000
_cell.angle_alpha   90.00
_cell.angle_beta   90.00
_cell.angle_gamma   90.00
#
_symmetry.space_group_name_H-M   'P 1'
#
loop_
_entity.id
_entity.type
_entity.pdbx_description
1 polymer ?
#
loop_
_entity_poly.entity_id
_entity_poly.type
_entity_poly.pdbx_seq_one_letter_code
_entity_poly.pdbx_strand_id
1 'polypeptide(L)'
;MPSVPQIGGNLKCGQGDHGYEDPQAGWSFCYPHPWKYIERSQASQSPPGLDLTFDVTYVPDTRVPCASPATPAAGSPQPAASPCAGDFAFMIISTYERGDSGDLAQWVRANLKPVPELQRISWGNAVEAVRLPDGRRIALTQHHVVIMDLHSGLLDLETEMSSRLNTWKFAY
;
A
#
# COMPACT_ATOMS: atom_id res chain seq x y z
N MET A 1 20.17 -9.91 -4.55
CA MET A 1 19.11 -9.75 -3.52
C MET A 1 18.04 -10.78 -3.83
N PRO A 2 17.62 -11.67 -2.92
CA PRO A 2 16.59 -12.64 -3.24
C PRO A 2 15.24 -11.93 -3.23
N SER A 3 14.51 -12.03 -4.34
CA SER A 3 13.10 -11.69 -4.45
C SER A 3 12.30 -12.57 -3.48
N VAL A 4 11.52 -11.96 -2.60
CA VAL A 4 10.60 -12.67 -1.70
C VAL A 4 9.68 -13.58 -2.55
N PRO A 5 9.37 -14.82 -2.12
CA PRO A 5 8.52 -15.73 -2.88
C PRO A 5 7.15 -15.10 -3.20
N GLN A 6 6.81 -15.01 -4.49
CA GLN A 6 5.48 -14.63 -4.96
C GLN A 6 4.51 -15.77 -4.65
N ILE A 7 4.04 -15.87 -3.41
CA ILE A 7 3.02 -16.82 -3.01
C ILE A 7 1.72 -16.02 -2.91
N GLY A 8 0.89 -16.13 -3.93
CA GLY A 8 -0.44 -15.50 -3.99
C GLY A 8 -1.51 -16.53 -4.31
N GLY A 9 -1.35 -17.78 -3.86
CA GLY A 9 -2.11 -18.94 -4.33
C GLY A 9 -3.63 -18.83 -4.20
N ASN A 10 -4.13 -17.91 -3.36
CA ASN A 10 -5.56 -17.64 -3.18
C ASN A 10 -5.99 -16.24 -3.64
N LEU A 11 -5.10 -15.38 -4.11
CA LEU A 11 -5.45 -14.05 -4.60
C LEU A 11 -6.02 -14.13 -6.02
N LYS A 12 -7.18 -13.51 -6.24
CA LYS A 12 -7.79 -13.40 -7.58
C LYS A 12 -7.20 -12.17 -8.29
N CYS A 13 -5.90 -12.18 -8.56
CA CYS A 13 -5.25 -11.07 -9.24
C CYS A 13 -5.77 -10.94 -10.68
N GLY A 14 -5.88 -9.70 -11.15
CA GLY A 14 -6.23 -9.41 -12.53
C GLY A 14 -5.20 -10.00 -13.50
N GLN A 15 -5.57 -10.10 -14.77
CA GLN A 15 -4.63 -10.54 -15.80
C GLN A 15 -3.46 -9.55 -15.88
N GLY A 16 -2.23 -10.06 -15.70
CA GLY A 16 -1.03 -9.22 -15.69
C GLY A 16 -0.74 -8.52 -14.36
N ASP A 17 -1.43 -8.87 -13.28
CA ASP A 17 -1.01 -8.51 -11.92
C ASP A 17 -0.24 -9.66 -11.27
N HIS A 18 0.51 -9.32 -10.23
CA HIS A 18 1.20 -10.25 -9.35
C HIS A 18 0.57 -10.24 -7.96
N GLY A 19 0.61 -11.39 -7.29
CA GLY A 19 0.22 -11.50 -5.89
C GLY A 19 1.43 -11.40 -4.96
N TYR A 20 1.25 -10.69 -3.85
CA TYR A 20 2.13 -10.69 -2.70
C TYR A 20 1.37 -11.17 -1.46
N GLU A 21 2.06 -11.92 -0.60
CA GLU A 21 1.55 -12.38 0.68
C GLU A 21 2.65 -12.26 1.72
N ASP A 22 2.30 -11.68 2.87
CA ASP A 22 3.10 -11.77 4.09
C ASP A 22 2.31 -12.59 5.13
N PRO A 23 2.66 -13.88 5.32
CA PRO A 23 1.99 -14.74 6.29
C PRO A 23 2.20 -14.29 7.74
N GLN A 24 3.25 -13.51 8.04
CA GLN A 24 3.53 -13.00 9.38
C GLN A 24 2.68 -11.76 9.66
N ALA A 25 2.58 -10.85 8.70
CA ALA A 25 1.73 -9.67 8.82
C ALA A 25 0.23 -10.00 8.62
N GLY A 26 -0.08 -11.14 8.01
CA GLY A 26 -1.44 -11.66 7.92
C GLY A 26 -2.26 -11.06 6.79
N TRP A 27 -1.61 -10.53 5.77
CA TRP A 27 -2.32 -9.95 4.64
C TRP A 27 -1.61 -10.23 3.31
N SER A 28 -2.37 -10.06 2.25
CA SER A 28 -1.93 -10.30 0.88
C SER A 28 -2.67 -9.34 -0.07
N PHE A 29 -2.03 -8.96 -1.17
CA PHE A 29 -2.63 -8.06 -2.17
C PHE A 29 -2.07 -8.31 -3.58
N CYS A 30 -2.79 -7.83 -4.59
CA CYS A 30 -2.30 -7.82 -5.96
C CYS A 30 -1.68 -6.48 -6.33
N TYR A 31 -0.64 -6.50 -7.16
CA TYR A 31 0.07 -5.31 -7.64
C TYR A 31 0.45 -5.43 -9.12
N PRO A 32 0.73 -4.32 -9.82
CA PRO A 32 1.06 -4.35 -11.24
C PRO A 32 2.30 -5.21 -11.56
N HIS A 33 2.23 -6.06 -12.60
CA HIS A 33 3.38 -6.87 -13.06
C HIS A 33 4.69 -6.09 -13.29
N PRO A 34 4.67 -4.87 -13.86
CA PRO A 34 5.90 -4.11 -14.08
C PRO A 34 6.59 -3.65 -12.79
N TRP A 35 6.01 -3.84 -11.62
CA TRP A 35 6.65 -3.41 -10.37
C TRP A 35 7.59 -4.48 -9.84
N LYS A 36 8.76 -4.03 -9.39
CA LYS A 36 9.62 -4.77 -8.47
C LYS A 36 9.71 -3.97 -7.19
N TYR A 37 9.86 -4.66 -6.06
CA TYR A 37 10.05 -4.00 -4.78
C TYR A 37 11.18 -4.63 -3.98
N ILE A 38 11.77 -3.81 -3.13
CA ILE A 38 12.60 -4.22 -2.00
C ILE A 38 11.80 -3.94 -0.74
N GLU A 39 11.68 -4.94 0.13
CA GLU A 39 10.95 -4.83 1.38
C GLU A 39 11.91 -4.56 2.55
N ARG A 40 11.49 -3.69 3.47
CA ARG A 40 12.19 -3.40 4.71
C ARG A 40 11.21 -3.40 5.87
N SER A 41 11.52 -4.19 6.90
CA SER A 41 10.72 -4.32 8.12
C SER A 41 11.24 -3.48 9.27
N GLN A 42 10.35 -2.79 9.96
CA GLN A 42 10.65 -2.06 11.19
C GLN A 42 9.58 -2.37 12.25
N ALA A 43 10.01 -2.84 13.43
CA ALA A 43 9.09 -3.01 14.55
C ALA A 43 8.70 -1.64 15.12
N SER A 44 7.41 -1.47 15.42
CA SER A 44 6.88 -0.31 16.13
C SER A 44 6.45 -0.71 17.54
N GLN A 45 6.70 0.16 18.52
CA GLN A 45 6.34 -0.08 19.93
C GLN A 45 5.11 0.71 20.37
N SER A 46 4.67 1.71 19.59
CA SER A 46 3.57 2.58 19.99
C SER A 46 2.84 3.15 18.76
N PRO A 47 1.78 2.48 18.27
CA PRO A 47 1.24 1.20 18.76
C PRO A 47 2.14 -0.01 18.44
N PRO A 48 2.11 -1.08 19.25
CA PRO A 48 2.83 -2.31 18.97
C PRO A 48 2.47 -2.88 17.59
N GLY A 49 3.49 -3.22 16.82
CA GLY A 49 3.30 -3.86 15.52
C GLY A 49 4.50 -3.76 14.61
N LEU A 50 4.23 -3.72 13.31
CA LEU A 50 5.22 -3.87 12.24
C LEU A 50 4.92 -2.88 11.11
N ASP A 51 5.93 -2.12 10.71
CA ASP A 51 5.91 -1.29 9.51
C ASP A 51 6.73 -1.97 8.41
N LEU A 52 6.09 -2.25 7.28
CA LEU A 52 6.75 -2.78 6.08
C LEU A 52 6.82 -1.69 5.01
N THR A 53 8.04 -1.27 4.69
CA THR A 53 8.30 -0.33 3.58
C THR A 53 8.61 -1.12 2.31
N PHE A 54 7.90 -0.78 1.24
CA PHE A 54 8.12 -1.31 -0.10
C PHE A 54 8.72 -0.21 -0.95
N ASP A 55 10.00 -0.35 -1.27
CA ASP A 55 10.71 0.49 -2.22
C ASP A 55 10.36 0.00 -3.64
N VAL A 56 9.46 0.68 -4.34
CA VAL A 56 8.86 0.23 -5.61
C VAL A 56 9.56 0.87 -6.80
N THR A 57 10.00 0.03 -7.74
CA THR A 57 10.62 0.45 -8.99
C THR A 57 9.84 -0.10 -10.19
N TYR A 58 9.59 0.75 -11.18
CA TYR A 58 9.00 0.32 -12.44
C TYR A 58 10.03 -0.33 -13.37
N VAL A 59 9.77 -1.57 -13.75
CA VAL A 59 10.61 -2.44 -14.57
C VAL A 59 9.73 -3.07 -15.67
N PRO A 60 9.55 -2.39 -16.81
CA PRO A 60 8.73 -2.93 -17.90
C PRO A 60 9.43 -4.09 -18.60
N ASP A 61 8.65 -5.03 -19.16
CA ASP A 61 9.18 -6.16 -19.95
C ASP A 61 9.96 -5.68 -21.17
N THR A 62 9.49 -4.61 -21.81
CA THR A 62 10.16 -3.96 -22.94
C THR A 62 10.54 -2.55 -22.55
N ARG A 63 11.84 -2.24 -22.59
CA ARG A 63 12.33 -0.88 -22.36
C ARG A 63 12.02 0.00 -23.56
N VAL A 64 11.04 0.88 -23.40
CA VAL A 64 10.79 1.97 -24.34
C VAL A 64 11.57 3.20 -23.85
N PRO A 65 12.27 3.92 -24.74
CA PRO A 65 12.92 5.17 -24.36
C PRO A 65 11.91 6.12 -23.73
N CYS A 66 12.24 6.61 -22.55
CA CYS A 66 11.49 7.66 -21.90
C CYS A 66 11.45 8.89 -22.79
N ALA A 67 10.27 9.49 -22.92
CA ALA A 67 10.17 10.84 -23.47
C ALA A 67 11.07 11.74 -22.62
N SER A 68 11.94 12.52 -23.26
CA SER A 68 12.71 13.54 -22.54
C SER A 68 11.72 14.43 -21.80
N PRO A 69 11.96 14.76 -20.51
CA PRO A 69 11.04 15.61 -19.77
C PRO A 69 10.92 16.94 -20.52
N ALA A 70 9.72 17.23 -21.04
CA ALA A 70 9.39 18.60 -21.36
C ALA A 70 9.54 19.38 -20.05
N THR A 71 10.30 20.48 -20.08
CA THR A 71 10.57 21.31 -18.91
C THR A 71 9.26 21.56 -18.16
N PRO A 72 9.09 21.07 -16.92
CA PRO A 72 7.87 21.29 -16.18
C PRO A 72 7.65 22.80 -16.03
N ALA A 73 6.45 23.29 -16.32
CA ALA A 73 6.06 24.60 -15.82
C ALA A 73 6.23 24.59 -14.29
N ALA A 74 6.93 25.57 -13.74
CA ALA A 74 7.33 25.58 -12.34
C ALA A 74 6.14 25.33 -11.40
N GLY A 75 6.20 24.28 -10.55
CA GLY A 75 5.38 24.21 -9.35
C GLY A 75 4.86 22.85 -8.86
N SER A 76 5.00 21.74 -9.57
CA SER A 76 4.65 20.41 -9.01
C SER A 76 5.31 19.26 -9.77
N PRO A 77 5.80 18.20 -9.09
CA PRO A 77 6.10 16.94 -9.74
C PRO A 77 4.77 16.37 -10.23
N GLN A 78 4.46 16.55 -11.51
CA GLN A 78 3.34 15.88 -12.12
C GLN A 78 3.77 14.44 -12.40
N PRO A 79 3.00 13.42 -11.97
CA PRO A 79 3.25 12.05 -12.38
C PRO A 79 3.35 12.00 -13.91
N ALA A 80 4.34 11.28 -14.43
CA ALA A 80 4.42 11.07 -15.88
C ALA A 80 3.13 10.38 -16.34
N ALA A 81 2.56 10.79 -17.48
CA ALA A 81 1.36 10.17 -18.05
C ALA A 81 1.56 8.65 -18.31
N SER A 82 2.79 8.18 -18.31
CA SER A 82 3.17 6.76 -18.21
C SER A 82 4.50 6.65 -17.48
N PRO A 83 4.70 5.66 -16.60
CA PRO A 83 5.93 5.50 -15.84
C PRO A 83 7.11 5.12 -16.76
N CYS A 84 8.27 5.59 -16.36
CA CYS A 84 9.55 5.39 -17.02
C CYS A 84 10.35 4.27 -16.36
N ALA A 85 11.10 3.49 -17.13
CA ALA A 85 11.92 2.41 -16.58
C ALA A 85 12.90 2.96 -15.53
N GLY A 86 12.80 2.47 -14.30
CA GLY A 86 13.57 2.96 -13.16
C GLY A 86 12.86 4.02 -12.31
N ASP A 87 11.67 4.49 -12.71
CA ASP A 87 10.84 5.36 -11.87
C ASP A 87 10.55 4.69 -10.54
N PHE A 88 10.59 5.51 -9.50
CA PHE A 88 10.59 5.08 -8.12
C PHE A 88 9.50 5.78 -7.31
N ALA A 89 8.91 5.03 -6.40
CA ALA A 89 8.11 5.52 -5.29
C ALA A 89 8.21 4.49 -4.15
N PHE A 90 7.65 4.80 -2.99
CA PHE A 90 7.56 3.82 -1.91
C PHE A 90 6.19 3.85 -1.24
N MET A 91 5.80 2.71 -0.70
CA MET A 91 4.60 2.58 0.13
C MET A 91 4.96 1.94 1.46
N ILE A 92 4.23 2.31 2.51
CA ILE A 92 4.37 1.72 3.83
C ILE A 92 3.06 1.04 4.18
N ILE A 93 3.15 -0.25 4.53
CA ILE A 93 2.04 -1.00 5.10
C ILE A 93 2.35 -1.27 6.57
N SER A 94 1.63 -0.56 7.44
CA SER A 94 1.74 -0.74 8.88
C SER A 94 0.69 -1.71 9.38
N THR A 95 1.08 -2.65 10.23
CA THR A 95 0.20 -3.64 10.85
C THR A 95 0.36 -3.52 12.36
N TYR A 96 -0.67 -3.02 13.02
CA TYR A 96 -0.68 -2.78 14.46
C TYR A 96 -1.70 -3.68 15.15
N GLU A 97 -1.46 -3.97 16.41
CA GLU A 97 -2.46 -4.62 17.24
C GLU A 97 -3.72 -3.74 17.37
N ARG A 98 -4.91 -4.34 17.18
CA ARG A 98 -6.17 -3.61 17.40
C ARG A 98 -6.50 -3.45 18.90
N GLY A 99 -5.91 -4.29 19.76
CA GLY A 99 -6.22 -4.38 21.19
C GLY A 99 -7.70 -4.66 21.43
N ASP A 100 -8.28 -3.97 22.42
CA ASP A 100 -9.71 -4.07 22.76
C ASP A 100 -10.62 -3.18 21.90
N SER A 101 -10.08 -2.51 20.87
CA SER A 101 -10.87 -1.60 20.04
C SER A 101 -11.92 -2.37 19.24
N GLY A 102 -13.20 -2.07 19.47
CA GLY A 102 -14.33 -2.73 18.79
C GLY A 102 -14.55 -2.24 17.35
N ASP A 103 -14.17 -0.98 17.08
CA ASP A 103 -14.35 -0.30 15.79
C ASP A 103 -13.15 0.62 15.47
N LEU A 104 -13.06 1.11 14.23
CA LEU A 104 -11.97 1.99 13.81
C LEU A 104 -12.00 3.35 14.52
N ALA A 105 -13.19 3.87 14.85
CA ALA A 105 -13.29 5.17 15.49
C ALA A 105 -12.65 5.14 16.90
N GLN A 106 -12.83 4.06 17.65
CA GLN A 106 -12.19 3.83 18.94
C GLN A 106 -10.67 3.72 18.79
N TRP A 107 -10.18 2.88 17.87
CA TRP A 107 -8.75 2.69 17.67
C TRP A 107 -8.06 3.99 17.25
N VAL A 108 -8.66 4.73 16.31
CA VAL A 108 -8.14 6.02 15.82
C VAL A 108 -8.10 7.05 16.95
N ARG A 109 -9.15 7.15 17.78
CA ARG A 109 -9.15 8.09 18.93
C ARG A 109 -8.04 7.77 19.93
N ALA A 110 -7.71 6.50 20.11
CA ALA A 110 -6.65 6.08 21.03
C ALA A 110 -5.24 6.35 20.46
N ASN A 111 -5.02 6.12 19.17
CA ASN A 111 -3.68 6.04 18.59
C ASN A 111 -3.28 7.21 17.69
N LEU A 112 -4.23 7.94 17.09
CA LEU A 112 -3.95 9.04 16.18
C LEU A 112 -4.34 10.40 16.78
N LYS A 113 -3.41 11.35 16.73
CA LYS A 113 -3.57 12.72 17.23
C LYS A 113 -3.06 13.73 16.19
N PRO A 114 -3.85 14.76 15.83
CA PRO A 114 -5.26 14.96 16.17
C PRO A 114 -6.16 13.86 15.59
N VAL A 115 -7.39 13.71 16.11
CA VAL A 115 -8.34 12.70 15.59
C VAL A 115 -8.80 13.15 14.19
N PRO A 116 -8.49 12.39 13.13
CA PRO A 116 -8.85 12.75 11.77
C PRO A 116 -10.34 12.48 11.48
N GLU A 117 -10.86 13.12 10.43
CA GLU A 117 -12.13 12.75 9.83
C GLU A 117 -12.01 11.38 9.14
N LEU A 118 -13.07 10.56 9.23
CA LEU A 118 -13.06 9.18 8.74
C LEU A 118 -14.02 9.02 7.56
N GLN A 119 -13.49 8.87 6.36
CA GLN A 119 -14.30 8.59 5.17
C GLN A 119 -14.37 7.07 4.93
N ARG A 120 -15.55 6.46 5.05
CA ARG A 120 -15.70 5.00 4.82
C ARG A 120 -15.33 4.60 3.39
N ILE A 121 -14.64 3.48 3.27
CA ILE A 121 -14.30 2.83 2.00
C ILE A 121 -14.51 1.32 2.11
N SER A 122 -14.50 0.62 0.98
CA SER A 122 -14.38 -0.84 0.94
C SER A 122 -12.93 -1.22 0.69
N TRP A 123 -12.38 -2.12 1.50
CA TRP A 123 -11.01 -2.61 1.35
C TRP A 123 -10.95 -4.10 1.67
N GLY A 124 -10.74 -4.91 0.61
CA GLY A 124 -10.63 -6.37 0.73
C GLY A 124 -11.79 -6.98 1.49
N ASN A 125 -11.45 -7.81 2.48
CA ASN A 125 -12.35 -8.41 3.46
C ASN A 125 -12.24 -7.77 4.86
N ALA A 126 -11.82 -6.50 4.97
CA ALA A 126 -11.75 -5.81 6.26
C ALA A 126 -13.14 -5.71 6.92
N VAL A 127 -13.18 -5.67 8.26
CA VAL A 127 -14.41 -5.45 9.04
C VAL A 127 -14.90 -4.02 8.86
N GLU A 128 -13.97 -3.07 8.97
CA GLU A 128 -14.19 -1.66 8.66
C GLU A 128 -12.98 -1.14 7.90
N ALA A 129 -13.19 -0.19 6.99
CA ALA A 129 -12.11 0.53 6.36
C ALA A 129 -12.47 1.99 6.12
N VAL A 130 -11.49 2.86 6.29
CA VAL A 130 -11.63 4.30 6.11
C VAL A 130 -10.43 4.87 5.34
N ARG A 131 -10.67 5.97 4.64
CA ARG A 131 -9.65 6.86 4.10
C ARG A 131 -9.56 8.09 5.00
N LEU A 132 -8.34 8.50 5.31
CA LEU A 132 -8.02 9.70 6.07
C LEU A 132 -7.81 10.91 5.14
N PRO A 133 -7.87 12.15 5.66
CA PRO A 133 -7.66 13.36 4.87
C PRO A 133 -6.24 13.48 4.28
N ASP A 134 -5.26 12.83 4.92
CA ASP A 134 -3.87 12.78 4.44
C ASP A 134 -3.65 11.74 3.32
N GLY A 135 -4.71 11.03 2.91
CA GLY A 135 -4.65 10.01 1.86
C GLY A 135 -4.41 8.59 2.37
N ARG A 136 -3.97 8.41 3.62
CA ARG A 136 -3.78 7.08 4.19
C ARG A 136 -5.10 6.33 4.28
N ARG A 137 -5.02 5.01 4.13
CA ARG A 137 -6.17 4.12 4.32
C ARG A 137 -5.94 3.28 5.55
N ILE A 138 -6.97 3.08 6.35
CA ILE A 138 -6.92 2.26 7.56
C ILE A 138 -8.00 1.19 7.47
N ALA A 139 -7.64 -0.06 7.69
CA ALA A 139 -8.53 -1.21 7.79
C ALA A 139 -8.46 -1.81 9.19
N LEU A 140 -9.63 -2.12 9.76
CA LEU A 140 -9.76 -2.98 10.93
C LEU A 140 -10.01 -4.39 10.45
N THR A 141 -9.15 -5.32 10.85
CA THR A 141 -9.29 -6.76 10.61
C THR A 141 -9.79 -7.44 11.88
N GLN A 142 -9.91 -8.77 11.89
CA GLN A 142 -10.29 -9.46 13.12
C GLN A 142 -9.24 -9.24 14.23
N HIS A 143 -7.95 -9.16 13.87
CA HIS A 143 -6.84 -9.12 14.83
C HIS A 143 -6.01 -7.83 14.81
N HIS A 144 -5.99 -7.11 13.69
CA HIS A 144 -5.08 -5.99 13.48
C HIS A 144 -5.79 -4.73 13.00
N VAL A 145 -5.07 -3.62 13.08
CA VAL A 145 -5.32 -2.43 12.28
C VAL A 145 -4.21 -2.32 11.24
N VAL A 146 -4.58 -2.32 9.97
CA VAL A 146 -3.66 -2.18 8.84
C VAL A 146 -3.76 -0.78 8.27
N ILE A 147 -2.64 -0.09 8.11
CA ILE A 147 -2.56 1.24 7.50
C ILE A 147 -1.75 1.15 6.22
N MET A 148 -2.33 1.61 5.10
CA MET A 148 -1.60 1.80 3.85
C MET A 148 -1.33 3.29 3.66
N ASP A 149 -0.04 3.62 3.58
CA ASP A 149 0.47 4.94 3.29
C ASP A 149 1.23 4.93 1.96
N LEU A 150 0.77 5.74 1.01
CA LEU A 150 1.26 5.76 -0.37
C LEU A 150 1.99 7.08 -0.58
N HIS A 151 3.31 7.02 -0.71
CA HIS A 151 4.12 8.23 -0.84
C HIS A 151 4.23 8.62 -2.31
N SER A 152 4.00 9.89 -2.58
CA SER A 152 4.11 10.44 -3.93
C SER A 152 5.54 10.29 -4.45
N GLY A 153 5.69 9.72 -5.65
CA GLY A 153 6.95 9.63 -6.36
C GLY A 153 6.74 9.82 -7.85
N LEU A 154 7.63 9.24 -8.67
CA LEU A 154 7.46 9.21 -10.13
C LEU A 154 6.41 8.17 -10.57
N LEU A 155 6.01 7.28 -9.65
CA LEU A 155 4.94 6.30 -9.84
C LEU A 155 3.64 6.77 -9.18
N ASP A 156 2.52 6.58 -9.87
CA ASP A 156 1.19 6.80 -9.33
C ASP A 156 0.72 5.59 -8.51
N LEU A 157 1.32 5.42 -7.33
CA LEU A 157 0.93 4.34 -6.41
C LEU A 157 -0.53 4.45 -5.98
N GLU A 158 -1.03 5.68 -5.84
CA GLU A 158 -2.39 5.97 -5.40
C GLU A 158 -3.43 5.40 -6.36
N THR A 159 -3.32 5.66 -7.66
CA THR A 159 -4.24 5.09 -8.66
C THR A 159 -4.10 3.58 -8.73
N GLU A 160 -2.87 3.06 -8.81
CA GLU A 160 -2.62 1.63 -8.98
C GLU A 160 -3.12 0.81 -7.78
N MET A 161 -2.87 1.25 -6.55
CA MET A 161 -3.31 0.53 -5.35
C MET A 161 -4.80 0.74 -5.06
N SER A 162 -5.36 1.93 -5.37
CA SER A 162 -6.81 2.18 -5.20
C SER A 162 -7.66 1.26 -6.06
N SER A 163 -7.25 1.02 -7.31
CA SER A 163 -7.97 0.13 -8.23
C SER A 163 -7.95 -1.33 -7.80
N ARG A 164 -7.06 -1.70 -6.86
CA ARG A 164 -6.83 -3.07 -6.39
C ARG A 164 -7.23 -3.30 -4.95
N LEU A 165 -7.90 -2.36 -4.29
CA LEU A 165 -8.34 -2.53 -2.89
C LEU A 165 -9.19 -3.79 -2.68
N ASN A 166 -9.98 -4.19 -3.67
CA ASN A 166 -10.80 -5.41 -3.61
C ASN A 166 -9.99 -6.71 -3.68
N THR A 167 -8.72 -6.65 -4.08
CA THR A 167 -7.83 -7.82 -4.15
C THR A 167 -7.20 -8.16 -2.81
N TRP A 168 -7.23 -7.22 -1.85
CA TRP A 168 -6.64 -7.43 -0.54
C TRP A 168 -7.36 -8.53 0.24
N LYS A 169 -6.58 -9.36 0.93
CA LYS A 169 -7.09 -10.33 1.89
C LYS A 169 -6.33 -10.19 3.20
N PHE A 170 -7.08 -10.01 4.27
CA PHE A 170 -6.64 -10.07 5.66
C PHE A 170 -7.00 -11.45 6.20
N ALA A 171 -5.99 -12.26 6.49
CA ALA A 171 -6.11 -13.66 6.91
C ALA A 171 -6.23 -13.84 8.42
N TYR A 172 -5.79 -12.83 9.19
CA TYR A 172 -6.01 -12.71 10.63
C TYR A 172 -7.03 -11.59 10.89
#